data_AF-A0A8W8IU75-F1
#
_entry.id   AF-A0A8W8IU75-F1
#
_cell.length_a   1.000
_cell.length_b   1.000
_cell.length_c   1.000
_cell.angle_alpha   90.00
_cell.angle_beta   90.00
_cell.angle_gamma   90.00
#
_symmetry.space_group_name_H-M   'P 1'
#
loop_
_entity.id
_entity.type
_entity.pdbx_description
1 polymer ?
#
loop_
_entity_poly.entity_id
_entity_poly.type
_entity_poly.pdbx_seq_one_letter_code
_entity_poly.pdbx_strand_id
1 'polypeptide(L)'
;CDCGLPEDCKTRCCDARTCRLTTGAVCATGKCCDTQACVLKPRATLCRGSYEECDLPEFCNGESEYCPADVYRKNGIECGNGQSYCLNGKCKTHTGQCRLLWGPTGRVSDPICFQHLNVNGSSTGNCGYNLPTRRYTRCDKDDVMCGLLHCVHLNEKLMFWRETLSVALPASFLTKGSKTYICRSATLDVGLNMPDPGQVPDGAKCGHEKICYNHSCTSLARIPTKECPDCNNNGVCNSIGQCHCNEGFGPPFCNEPGYGGSIHSGPIKIK
;
A
#
# COMPACT_ATOMS: atom_id res chain seq x y z
N CYS A 1 27.83 16.32 -1.71
CA CYS A 1 26.46 16.63 -2.19
C CYS A 1 26.40 16.26 -3.66
N ASP A 2 25.20 16.02 -4.19
CA ASP A 2 25.01 15.78 -5.62
C ASP A 2 23.64 16.33 -6.01
N CYS A 3 23.62 17.34 -6.88
CA CYS A 3 22.41 17.99 -7.39
C CYS A 3 22.13 17.64 -8.86
N GLY A 4 22.77 16.59 -9.38
CA GLY A 4 22.72 16.20 -10.79
C GLY A 4 23.69 16.99 -11.66
N LEU A 5 23.38 17.05 -12.96
CA LEU A 5 24.19 17.77 -13.93
C LEU A 5 24.23 19.28 -13.62
N PRO A 6 25.30 20.01 -14.00
CA PRO A 6 25.39 21.45 -13.77
C PRO A 6 24.21 22.25 -14.32
N GLU A 7 23.58 21.76 -15.38
CA GLU A 7 22.42 22.38 -16.05
C GLU A 7 21.12 22.21 -15.26
N ASP A 8 21.02 21.12 -14.48
CA ASP A 8 19.85 20.75 -13.68
C ASP A 8 19.99 21.17 -12.21
N CYS A 9 21.21 21.52 -11.77
CA CYS A 9 21.50 21.89 -10.40
C CYS A 9 20.91 23.26 -10.04
N LYS A 10 19.76 23.25 -9.35
CA LYS A 10 19.03 24.46 -8.94
C LYS A 10 19.47 25.04 -7.58
N THR A 11 20.35 24.35 -6.85
CA THR A 11 20.80 24.78 -5.52
C THR A 11 22.15 25.47 -5.58
N ARG A 12 22.31 26.56 -4.82
CA ARG A 12 23.61 27.22 -4.61
C ARG A 12 24.50 26.53 -3.57
N CYS A 13 23.97 25.52 -2.90
CA CYS A 13 24.61 24.86 -1.77
C CYS A 13 25.59 23.76 -2.20
N CYS A 14 25.53 23.33 -3.46
CA CYS A 14 26.41 22.32 -4.04
C CYS A 14 27.08 22.85 -5.29
N ASP A 15 28.38 22.63 -5.42
CA ASP A 15 29.08 22.77 -6.69
C ASP A 15 28.89 21.48 -7.51
N ALA A 16 28.07 21.56 -8.55
CA ALA A 16 27.73 20.44 -9.42
C ALA A 16 28.93 19.85 -10.19
N ARG A 17 30.03 20.60 -10.34
CA ARG A 17 31.23 20.09 -11.05
C ARG A 17 32.13 19.27 -10.14
N THR A 18 32.15 19.61 -8.85
CA THR A 18 33.06 18.98 -7.87
C THR A 18 32.34 18.07 -6.88
N CYS A 19 31.00 18.08 -6.88
CA CYS A 19 30.13 17.38 -5.92
C CYS A 19 30.42 17.74 -4.45
N ARG A 20 30.92 18.97 -4.22
CA ARG A 20 31.27 19.49 -2.90
C ARG A 20 30.29 20.56 -2.46
N LEU A 21 30.06 20.63 -1.15
CA LEU A 21 29.28 21.71 -0.55
C LEU A 21 30.01 23.04 -0.76
N THR A 22 29.24 24.09 -1.04
CA THR A 22 29.79 25.45 -1.09
C THR A 22 30.15 25.94 0.30
N THR A 23 31.02 26.95 0.40
CA THR A 23 31.52 27.45 1.69
C THR A 23 30.37 27.85 2.62
N GLY A 24 30.34 27.25 3.82
CA GLY A 24 29.31 27.51 4.83
C GLY A 24 28.01 26.72 4.67
N ALA A 25 27.86 25.91 3.61
CA ALA A 25 26.73 25.02 3.45
C ALA A 25 26.87 23.77 4.35
N VAL A 26 25.78 23.41 5.03
CA VAL A 26 25.67 22.18 5.84
C VAL A 26 25.04 21.05 5.03
N CYS A 27 24.11 21.39 4.15
CA CYS A 27 23.40 20.47 3.28
C CYS A 27 23.17 21.10 1.91
N ALA A 28 22.77 20.30 0.94
CA ALA A 28 22.39 20.83 -0.37
C ALA A 28 21.23 20.09 -1.05
N THR A 29 20.90 18.88 -0.63
CA THR A 29 19.80 18.10 -1.21
C THR A 29 18.94 17.43 -0.14
N GLY A 30 17.92 16.68 -0.56
CA GLY A 30 16.99 16.04 0.36
C GLY A 30 15.88 16.96 0.89
N LYS A 31 14.80 16.34 1.38
CA LYS A 31 13.58 17.06 1.79
C LYS A 31 13.76 17.85 3.10
N CYS A 32 14.77 17.52 3.88
CA CYS A 32 15.12 18.14 5.15
C CYS A 32 16.28 19.15 5.02
N CYS A 33 16.70 19.52 3.81
CA CYS A 33 17.56 20.67 3.58
C CYS A 33 16.72 21.89 3.16
N ASP A 34 17.01 23.04 3.76
CA ASP A 34 16.65 24.32 3.14
C ASP A 34 17.72 24.62 2.08
N THR A 35 17.41 24.33 0.81
CA THR A 35 18.35 24.49 -0.30
C THR A 35 18.57 25.95 -0.71
N GLN A 36 17.86 26.90 -0.08
CA GLN A 36 18.11 28.33 -0.25
C GLN A 36 19.06 28.83 0.83
N ALA A 37 18.87 28.44 2.08
CA ALA A 37 19.72 28.83 3.20
C ALA A 37 20.95 27.91 3.39
N CYS A 38 20.98 26.75 2.74
CA CYS A 38 22.02 25.73 2.84
C CYS A 38 22.19 25.15 4.26
N VAL A 39 21.10 25.10 5.01
CA VAL A 39 21.06 24.59 6.39
C VAL A 39 19.99 23.52 6.54
N LEU A 40 20.16 22.66 7.54
CA LEU A 40 19.18 21.64 7.87
C LEU A 40 17.88 22.29 8.36
N LYS A 41 16.76 21.74 7.92
CA LYS A 41 15.44 22.13 8.42
C LYS A 41 15.33 21.77 9.90
N PRO A 42 14.62 22.58 10.70
CA PRO A 42 14.40 22.28 12.11
C PRO A 42 13.78 20.90 12.35
N ARG A 43 14.06 20.35 13.53
CA ARG A 43 13.38 19.15 14.03
C ARG A 43 11.87 19.36 14.02
N ALA A 44 11.11 18.28 13.78
CA ALA A 44 9.65 18.28 13.64
C ALA A 44 9.10 18.95 12.37
N THR A 45 9.95 19.22 11.38
CA THR A 45 9.47 19.67 10.07
C THR A 45 8.94 18.48 9.27
N LEU A 46 7.67 18.49 8.86
CA LEU A 46 7.09 17.44 8.02
C LEU A 46 7.86 17.33 6.68
N CYS A 47 8.44 16.16 6.41
CA CYS A 47 9.16 15.90 5.17
C CYS A 47 8.47 14.85 4.29
N ARG A 48 7.62 14.00 4.87
CA ARG A 48 6.69 13.14 4.14
C ARG A 48 5.38 13.02 4.90
N GLY A 49 4.27 13.34 4.24
CA GLY A 49 2.93 13.11 4.78
C GLY A 49 2.47 11.68 4.52
N SER A 50 1.43 11.25 5.25
CA SER A 50 0.77 9.96 5.03
C SER A 50 0.00 9.97 3.71
N TYR A 51 0.22 8.99 2.84
CA TYR A 51 -0.52 8.85 1.57
C TYR A 51 -1.87 8.13 1.73
N GLU A 52 -1.91 7.08 2.54
CA GLU A 52 -3.10 6.25 2.79
C GLU A 52 -3.26 5.97 4.29
N GLU A 53 -4.36 5.33 4.68
CA GLU A 53 -4.68 4.98 6.08
C GLU A 53 -3.61 4.11 6.77
N CYS A 54 -2.88 3.30 6.00
CA CYS A 54 -1.85 2.40 6.51
C CYS A 54 -0.46 3.01 6.50
N ASP A 55 -0.29 4.23 5.98
CA ASP A 55 0.97 4.94 5.94
C ASP A 55 1.14 5.80 7.20
N LEU A 56 2.38 6.22 7.54
CA LEU A 56 2.65 7.09 8.68
C LEU A 56 3.49 8.29 8.22
N PRO A 57 3.34 9.49 8.80
CA PRO A 57 4.17 10.63 8.40
C PRO A 57 5.58 10.56 9.00
N GLU A 58 6.55 11.19 8.33
CA GLU A 58 7.91 11.42 8.85
C GLU A 58 8.27 12.90 8.89
N PHE A 59 9.07 13.21 9.90
CA PHE A 59 9.51 14.54 10.26
C PHE A 59 11.03 14.59 10.31
N CYS A 60 11.58 15.71 9.85
CA CYS A 60 13.01 15.97 9.94
C CYS A 60 13.48 15.86 11.40
N ASN A 61 14.62 15.22 11.61
CA ASN A 61 15.26 15.11 12.93
C ASN A 61 16.10 16.36 13.28
N GLY A 62 16.41 17.21 12.29
CA GLY A 62 17.29 18.37 12.43
C GLY A 62 18.79 18.05 12.32
N GLU A 63 19.14 16.79 12.04
CA GLU A 63 20.51 16.28 12.01
C GLU A 63 20.90 15.71 10.64
N SER A 64 19.93 15.46 9.77
CA SER A 64 20.13 14.95 8.40
C SER A 64 19.38 15.79 7.37
N GLU A 65 19.97 15.90 6.18
CA GLU A 65 19.35 16.56 5.02
C GLU A 65 18.26 15.69 4.36
N TYR A 66 18.28 14.38 4.65
CA TYR A 66 17.30 13.42 4.17
C TYR A 66 16.15 13.26 5.16
N CYS A 67 14.95 13.06 4.62
CA CYS A 67 13.82 12.62 5.43
C CYS A 67 14.13 11.24 6.00
N PRO A 68 13.71 10.92 7.23
CA PRO A 68 13.88 9.57 7.76
C PRO A 68 13.25 8.51 6.85
N ALA A 69 13.67 7.26 7.05
CA ALA A 69 13.14 6.14 6.27
C ALA A 69 11.62 6.03 6.42
N ASP A 70 10.95 5.76 5.30
CA ASP A 70 9.50 5.56 5.23
C ASP A 70 9.09 4.41 6.16
N VAL A 71 8.22 4.73 7.13
CA VAL A 71 7.58 3.76 8.00
C VAL A 71 6.08 3.82 7.81
N TYR A 72 5.43 2.69 8.03
CA TYR A 72 4.00 2.53 7.86
C TYR A 72 3.43 1.70 9.00
N ARG A 73 2.11 1.65 9.16
CA ARG A 73 1.45 0.82 10.17
C ARG A 73 1.86 -0.64 9.99
N LYS A 74 2.08 -1.35 11.11
CA LYS A 74 2.42 -2.78 11.11
C LYS A 74 1.43 -3.57 10.23
N ASN A 75 1.97 -4.51 9.47
CA ASN A 75 1.15 -5.41 8.67
C ASN A 75 0.14 -6.17 9.55
N GLY A 76 -1.08 -6.36 9.03
CA GLY A 76 -2.15 -7.06 9.75
C GLY A 76 -3.04 -6.16 10.63
N ILE A 77 -2.76 -4.87 10.74
CA ILE A 77 -3.69 -3.91 11.35
C ILE A 77 -4.91 -3.73 10.44
N GLU A 78 -6.14 -3.80 10.98
CA GLU A 78 -7.36 -3.59 10.17
C GLU A 78 -7.41 -2.18 9.58
N CYS A 79 -7.91 -2.08 8.34
CA CYS A 79 -8.08 -0.83 7.61
C CYS A 79 -9.29 -0.91 6.66
N GLY A 80 -9.67 0.21 6.05
CA GLY A 80 -10.73 0.25 5.05
C GLY A 80 -12.09 -0.14 5.65
N ASN A 81 -12.36 0.34 6.87
CA ASN A 81 -13.55 -0.02 7.66
C ASN A 81 -13.70 -1.53 7.89
N GLY A 82 -12.59 -2.21 8.20
CA GLY A 82 -12.57 -3.64 8.51
C GLY A 82 -12.71 -4.56 7.29
N GLN A 83 -12.62 -4.01 6.08
CA GLN A 83 -12.67 -4.77 4.81
C GLN A 83 -11.29 -5.24 4.32
N SER A 84 -10.23 -4.82 4.98
CA SER A 84 -8.84 -5.14 4.62
C SER A 84 -7.93 -5.05 5.84
N TYR A 85 -6.68 -5.45 5.63
CA TYR A 85 -5.59 -5.31 6.57
C TYR A 85 -4.44 -4.57 5.90
N CYS A 86 -3.76 -3.71 6.67
CA CYS A 86 -2.56 -3.03 6.22
C CYS A 86 -1.52 -4.06 5.78
N LEU A 87 -0.98 -3.88 4.58
CA LEU A 87 0.12 -4.68 4.07
C LEU A 87 1.06 -3.79 3.26
N ASN A 88 2.32 -3.70 3.71
CA ASN A 88 3.36 -2.87 3.11
C ASN A 88 2.91 -1.41 2.92
N GLY A 89 2.25 -0.87 3.94
CA GLY A 89 1.77 0.52 3.99
C GLY A 89 0.54 0.83 3.16
N LYS A 90 -0.10 -0.18 2.55
CA LYS A 90 -1.29 0.02 1.71
C LYS A 90 -2.53 -0.61 2.33
N CYS A 91 -3.68 0.04 2.13
CA CYS A 91 -4.98 -0.52 2.47
C CYS A 91 -5.77 -0.87 1.21
N LYS A 92 -5.81 -2.16 0.85
CA LYS A 92 -6.44 -2.60 -0.41
C LYS A 92 -7.63 -3.52 -0.15
N THR A 93 -8.82 -3.11 -0.57
CA THR A 93 -10.06 -3.88 -0.43
C THR A 93 -10.51 -4.43 -1.79
N HIS A 94 -11.35 -5.48 -1.81
CA HIS A 94 -11.97 -5.96 -3.06
C HIS A 94 -12.75 -4.85 -3.77
N THR A 95 -13.57 -4.10 -3.02
CA THR A 95 -14.35 -2.99 -3.56
C THR A 95 -13.46 -1.86 -4.07
N GLY A 96 -12.39 -1.52 -3.37
CA GLY A 96 -11.42 -0.51 -3.81
C GLY A 96 -10.76 -0.91 -5.12
N GLN A 97 -10.38 -2.18 -5.27
CA GLN A 97 -9.83 -2.70 -6.53
C GLN A 97 -10.88 -2.67 -7.65
N CYS A 98 -12.14 -3.03 -7.37
CA CYS A 98 -13.21 -2.90 -8.36
C CYS A 98 -13.42 -1.45 -8.81
N ARG A 99 -13.29 -0.46 -7.90
CA ARG A 99 -13.39 0.96 -8.27
C ARG A 99 -12.22 1.44 -9.13
N LEU A 100 -11.03 0.94 -8.86
CA LEU A 100 -9.86 1.24 -9.67
C LEU A 100 -10.03 0.73 -11.12
N LEU A 101 -10.58 -0.47 -11.27
CA LEU A 101 -10.81 -1.07 -12.58
C LEU A 101 -12.02 -0.46 -13.31
N TRP A 102 -13.16 -0.32 -12.64
CA TRP A 102 -14.46 -0.04 -13.27
C TRP A 102 -15.03 1.34 -12.91
N GLY A 103 -14.25 2.22 -12.29
CA GLY A 103 -14.71 3.54 -11.89
C GLY A 103 -15.60 3.54 -10.64
N PRO A 104 -16.26 4.67 -10.33
CA PRO A 104 -16.86 4.90 -9.01
C PRO A 104 -17.98 3.93 -8.62
N THR A 105 -18.70 3.32 -9.57
CA THR A 105 -19.76 2.35 -9.24
C THR A 105 -19.25 0.93 -9.05
N GLY A 106 -17.96 0.69 -9.33
CA GLY A 106 -17.31 -0.60 -9.12
C GLY A 106 -17.43 -1.06 -7.66
N ARG A 107 -17.96 -2.27 -7.46
CA ARG A 107 -18.03 -2.92 -6.15
C ARG A 107 -17.77 -4.40 -6.27
N VAL A 108 -17.31 -5.01 -5.18
CA VAL A 108 -17.13 -6.46 -5.11
C VAL A 108 -18.46 -7.17 -5.41
N SER A 109 -18.38 -8.27 -6.18
CA SER A 109 -19.52 -9.15 -6.45
C SER A 109 -19.89 -9.97 -5.24
N ASP A 110 -21.05 -10.63 -5.31
CA ASP A 110 -21.45 -11.60 -4.30
C ASP A 110 -20.44 -12.77 -4.22
N PRO A 111 -20.14 -13.30 -3.01
CA PRO A 111 -19.22 -14.43 -2.84
C PRO A 111 -19.50 -15.65 -3.72
N ILE A 112 -20.75 -15.84 -4.18
CA ILE A 112 -21.10 -16.92 -5.11
C ILE A 112 -20.27 -16.87 -6.40
N CYS A 113 -19.91 -15.68 -6.89
CA CYS A 113 -19.06 -15.51 -8.08
C CYS A 113 -17.68 -16.14 -7.87
N PHE A 114 -17.07 -15.87 -6.72
CA PHE A 114 -15.76 -16.40 -6.35
C PHE A 114 -15.84 -17.92 -6.13
N GLN A 115 -16.79 -18.37 -5.31
CA GLN A 115 -16.94 -19.77 -4.91
C GLN A 115 -17.18 -20.73 -6.09
N HIS A 116 -17.91 -20.28 -7.12
CA HIS A 116 -18.25 -21.13 -8.27
C HIS A 116 -17.30 -20.96 -9.46
N LEU A 117 -16.68 -19.79 -9.64
CA LEU A 117 -15.83 -19.54 -10.80
C LEU A 117 -14.36 -19.81 -10.51
N ASN A 118 -13.85 -19.38 -9.35
CA ASN A 118 -12.41 -19.43 -9.08
C ASN A 118 -11.86 -20.84 -8.87
N VAL A 119 -12.73 -21.81 -8.55
CA VAL A 119 -12.39 -23.24 -8.47
C VAL A 119 -12.17 -23.90 -9.85
N ASN A 120 -12.60 -23.26 -10.94
CA ASN A 120 -12.52 -23.86 -12.28
C ASN A 120 -11.10 -23.86 -12.85
N GLY A 121 -10.30 -22.85 -12.51
CA GLY A 121 -8.95 -22.67 -13.07
C GLY A 121 -9.04 -22.38 -14.57
N SER A 122 -9.87 -21.41 -14.94
CA SER A 122 -10.08 -20.92 -16.30
C SER A 122 -9.76 -19.42 -16.37
N SER A 123 -9.79 -18.85 -17.58
CA SER A 123 -9.64 -17.41 -17.77
C SER A 123 -10.68 -16.60 -17.01
N THR A 124 -11.88 -17.15 -16.79
CA THR A 124 -13.00 -16.48 -16.09
C THR A 124 -13.07 -16.78 -14.59
N GLY A 125 -12.12 -17.54 -14.05
CA GLY A 125 -12.02 -17.80 -12.61
C GLY A 125 -10.85 -18.70 -12.26
N ASN A 126 -9.90 -18.18 -11.47
CA ASN A 126 -8.63 -18.81 -11.17
C ASN A 126 -7.96 -18.20 -9.92
N CYS A 127 -6.88 -18.82 -9.45
CA CYS A 127 -5.94 -18.28 -8.46
C CYS A 127 -4.60 -17.96 -9.13
N GLY A 128 -4.66 -17.12 -10.17
CA GLY A 128 -3.51 -16.70 -10.94
C GLY A 128 -3.22 -17.55 -12.17
N TYR A 129 -2.26 -17.07 -12.96
CA TYR A 129 -1.83 -17.68 -14.21
C TYR A 129 -0.37 -18.12 -14.12
N ASN A 130 -0.13 -19.41 -14.32
CA ASN A 130 1.21 -19.98 -14.31
C ASN A 130 1.84 -19.82 -15.70
N LEU A 131 2.74 -18.84 -15.83
CA LEU A 131 3.44 -18.54 -17.09
C LEU A 131 4.23 -19.73 -17.67
N PRO A 132 5.03 -20.49 -16.87
CA PRO A 132 5.77 -21.65 -17.39
C PRO A 132 4.90 -22.72 -18.03
N THR A 133 3.76 -23.04 -17.40
CA THR A 133 2.85 -24.10 -17.88
C THR A 133 1.73 -23.58 -18.78
N ARG A 134 1.59 -22.25 -18.90
CA ARG A 134 0.52 -21.56 -19.63
C ARG A 134 -0.88 -22.00 -19.19
N ARG A 135 -1.07 -22.18 -17.89
CA ARG A 135 -2.33 -22.66 -17.30
C ARG A 135 -2.80 -21.75 -16.18
N TYR A 136 -4.11 -21.62 -16.08
CA TYR A 136 -4.75 -21.00 -14.93
C TYR A 136 -4.76 -21.97 -13.75
N THR A 137 -4.38 -21.46 -12.58
CA THR A 137 -4.38 -22.23 -11.35
C THR A 137 -5.81 -22.29 -10.80
N ARG A 138 -6.25 -23.48 -10.39
CA ARG A 138 -7.52 -23.63 -9.67
C ARG A 138 -7.34 -23.13 -8.23
N CYS A 139 -8.33 -22.40 -7.71
CA CYS A 139 -8.33 -22.09 -6.29
C CYS A 139 -8.78 -23.28 -5.45
N ASP A 140 -8.16 -23.45 -4.29
CA ASP A 140 -8.76 -24.22 -3.21
C ASP A 140 -10.00 -23.49 -2.67
N LYS A 141 -10.91 -24.24 -2.03
CA LYS A 141 -12.18 -23.70 -1.55
C LYS A 141 -12.02 -22.54 -0.57
N ASP A 142 -10.96 -22.56 0.23
CA ASP A 142 -10.66 -21.51 1.20
C ASP A 142 -10.03 -20.27 0.57
N ASP A 143 -9.46 -20.41 -0.64
CA ASP A 143 -8.70 -19.36 -1.34
C ASP A 143 -9.51 -18.63 -2.40
N VAL A 144 -10.75 -19.06 -2.65
CA VAL A 144 -11.59 -18.51 -3.73
C VAL A 144 -11.75 -16.99 -3.65
N MET A 145 -11.74 -16.41 -2.44
CA MET A 145 -11.84 -14.97 -2.22
C MET A 145 -10.53 -14.19 -2.48
N CYS A 146 -9.43 -14.88 -2.81
CA CYS A 146 -8.12 -14.31 -3.11
C CYS A 146 -7.62 -14.57 -4.55
N GLY A 147 -8.46 -15.23 -5.36
CA GLY A 147 -8.19 -15.45 -6.78
C GLY A 147 -8.60 -14.25 -7.66
N LEU A 148 -9.14 -14.56 -8.84
CA LEU A 148 -9.64 -13.57 -9.79
C LEU A 148 -10.74 -12.71 -9.16
N LEU A 149 -10.64 -11.39 -9.32
CA LEU A 149 -11.57 -10.44 -8.74
C LEU A 149 -12.84 -10.34 -9.58
N HIS A 150 -13.99 -10.60 -8.93
CA HIS A 150 -15.30 -10.42 -9.53
C HIS A 150 -15.94 -9.12 -9.04
N CYS A 151 -16.36 -8.28 -9.98
CA CYS A 151 -16.98 -6.98 -9.73
C CYS A 151 -18.38 -6.85 -10.36
N VAL A 152 -19.16 -5.94 -9.81
CA VAL A 152 -20.35 -5.38 -10.47
C VAL A 152 -20.21 -3.87 -10.57
N HIS A 153 -20.74 -3.29 -11.65
CA HIS A 153 -20.62 -1.88 -12.01
C HIS A 153 -21.71 -1.53 -13.04
N LEU A 154 -21.86 -0.25 -13.39
CA LEU A 154 -22.89 0.29 -14.30
C LEU A 154 -22.37 0.41 -15.75
N ASN A 155 -21.68 -0.63 -16.24
CA ASN A 155 -21.12 -0.73 -17.60
C ASN A 155 -20.10 0.36 -17.97
N GLU A 156 -19.40 0.95 -17.00
CA GLU A 156 -18.21 1.76 -17.26
C GLU A 156 -17.15 0.97 -18.04
N LYS A 157 -16.39 1.71 -18.86
CA LYS A 157 -15.21 1.16 -19.53
C LYS A 157 -14.11 0.90 -18.49
N LEU A 158 -13.37 -0.20 -18.69
CA LEU A 158 -12.19 -0.52 -17.89
C LEU A 158 -11.20 0.67 -17.92
N MET A 159 -10.84 1.20 -16.76
CA MET A 159 -10.06 2.44 -16.60
C MET A 159 -8.54 2.26 -16.79
N PHE A 160 -8.11 1.42 -17.74
CA PHE A 160 -6.69 1.16 -17.98
C PHE A 160 -6.23 1.74 -19.31
N TRP A 161 -5.16 2.55 -19.29
CA TRP A 161 -4.76 3.38 -20.44
C TRP A 161 -4.15 2.60 -21.61
N ARG A 162 -3.69 1.37 -21.37
CA ARG A 162 -3.14 0.49 -22.41
C ARG A 162 -4.18 -0.53 -22.85
N GLU A 163 -5.08 -0.11 -23.72
CA GLU A 163 -6.19 -0.94 -24.23
C GLU A 163 -5.72 -2.29 -24.79
N THR A 164 -4.52 -2.35 -25.38
CA THR A 164 -3.91 -3.58 -25.91
C THR A 164 -3.47 -4.60 -24.86
N LEU A 165 -3.39 -4.20 -23.59
CA LEU A 165 -2.90 -5.02 -22.47
C LEU A 165 -3.99 -5.38 -21.45
N SER A 166 -5.23 -4.94 -21.70
CA SER A 166 -6.34 -5.12 -20.77
C SER A 166 -7.54 -5.74 -21.49
N VAL A 167 -8.02 -6.88 -20.99
CA VAL A 167 -9.16 -7.59 -21.59
C VAL A 167 -10.27 -7.70 -20.56
N ALA A 168 -11.37 -7.00 -20.82
CA ALA A 168 -12.62 -7.25 -20.10
C ALA A 168 -13.18 -8.61 -20.53
N LEU A 169 -13.44 -9.49 -19.57
CA LEU A 169 -13.95 -10.82 -19.85
C LEU A 169 -15.48 -10.81 -20.02
N PRO A 170 -16.05 -11.77 -20.77
CA PRO A 170 -17.50 -11.94 -20.84
C PRO A 170 -18.11 -12.07 -19.43
N ALA A 171 -19.22 -11.38 -19.20
CA ALA A 171 -19.94 -11.47 -17.94
C ALA A 171 -20.46 -12.91 -17.74
N SER A 172 -20.24 -13.47 -16.56
CA SER A 172 -20.80 -14.75 -16.15
C SER A 172 -22.06 -14.51 -15.32
N PHE A 173 -23.09 -15.33 -15.55
CA PHE A 173 -24.37 -15.24 -14.84
C PHE A 173 -24.59 -16.52 -14.03
N LEU A 174 -24.73 -16.37 -12.72
CA LEU A 174 -25.01 -17.47 -11.81
C LEU A 174 -26.41 -17.30 -11.22
N THR A 175 -27.23 -18.35 -11.25
CA THR A 175 -28.58 -18.33 -10.70
C THR A 175 -28.65 -19.21 -9.46
N LYS A 176 -29.13 -18.65 -8.34
CA LYS A 176 -29.41 -19.42 -7.11
C LYS A 176 -30.83 -19.09 -6.63
N GLY A 177 -31.73 -20.06 -6.77
CA GLY A 177 -33.16 -19.83 -6.58
C GLY A 177 -33.71 -18.87 -7.64
N SER A 178 -34.40 -17.81 -7.20
CA SER A 178 -34.93 -16.76 -8.08
C SER A 178 -33.96 -15.59 -8.33
N LYS A 179 -32.78 -15.60 -7.70
CA LYS A 179 -31.81 -14.50 -7.80
C LYS A 179 -30.71 -14.82 -8.79
N THR A 180 -30.47 -13.89 -9.71
CA THR A 180 -29.35 -13.92 -10.66
C THR A 180 -28.23 -13.01 -10.19
N TYR A 181 -27.01 -13.54 -10.21
CA TYR A 181 -25.78 -12.86 -9.85
C TYR A 181 -24.95 -12.65 -11.10
N ILE A 182 -24.46 -11.42 -11.28
CA ILE A 182 -23.61 -11.06 -12.41
C ILE A 182 -22.18 -10.98 -11.90
N CYS A 183 -21.28 -11.71 -12.55
CA CYS A 183 -19.87 -11.77 -12.21
C CYS A 183 -19.08 -11.21 -13.39
N ARG A 184 -18.45 -10.04 -13.21
CA ARG A 184 -17.59 -9.43 -14.24
C ARG A 184 -16.15 -9.41 -13.75
N SER A 185 -15.22 -9.72 -14.65
CA SER A 185 -13.79 -9.80 -14.37
C SER A 185 -13.02 -9.17 -15.52
N ALA A 186 -11.76 -8.82 -15.26
CA ALA A 186 -10.81 -8.42 -16.29
C ALA A 186 -9.48 -9.13 -16.03
N THR A 187 -8.70 -9.34 -17.09
CA THR A 187 -7.31 -9.76 -17.00
C THR A 187 -6.44 -8.67 -17.62
N LEU A 188 -5.40 -8.26 -16.89
CA LEU A 188 -4.52 -7.16 -17.30
C LEU A 188 -3.07 -7.66 -17.29
N ASP A 189 -2.44 -7.69 -18.46
CA ASP A 189 -1.02 -7.99 -18.60
C ASP A 189 -0.20 -6.70 -18.47
N VAL A 190 0.17 -6.38 -17.24
CA VAL A 190 0.99 -5.21 -16.90
C VAL A 190 2.50 -5.50 -16.94
N GLY A 191 2.90 -6.65 -17.46
CA GLY A 191 4.28 -7.13 -17.53
C GLY A 191 4.67 -8.05 -16.37
N LEU A 192 5.77 -8.78 -16.56
CA LEU A 192 6.20 -9.91 -15.70
C LEU A 192 6.46 -9.55 -14.22
N ASN A 193 6.66 -8.28 -13.91
CA ASN A 193 7.07 -7.82 -12.57
C ASN A 193 5.91 -7.23 -11.74
N MET A 194 4.69 -7.20 -12.27
CA MET A 194 3.55 -6.61 -11.57
C MET A 194 2.39 -7.61 -11.51
N PRO A 195 1.80 -7.83 -10.32
CA PRO A 195 0.62 -8.68 -10.19
C PRO A 195 -0.51 -8.14 -11.07
N ASP A 196 -1.23 -9.05 -11.76
CA ASP A 196 -2.39 -8.71 -12.59
C ASP A 196 -3.42 -7.91 -11.75
N PRO A 197 -3.68 -6.63 -12.07
CA PRO A 197 -4.67 -5.82 -11.37
C PRO A 197 -6.10 -6.39 -11.39
N GLY A 198 -6.39 -7.36 -12.26
CA GLY A 198 -7.63 -8.12 -12.29
C GLY A 198 -7.76 -9.17 -11.18
N GLN A 199 -6.70 -9.44 -10.43
CA GLN A 199 -6.72 -10.34 -9.27
C GLN A 199 -7.10 -9.58 -8.00
N VAL A 200 -7.56 -10.31 -6.99
CA VAL A 200 -7.76 -9.74 -5.64
C VAL A 200 -6.40 -9.28 -5.10
N PRO A 201 -6.28 -8.03 -4.61
CA PRO A 201 -5.01 -7.53 -4.13
C PRO A 201 -4.62 -8.16 -2.81
N ASP A 202 -3.32 -8.37 -2.62
CA ASP A 202 -2.77 -8.70 -1.30
C ASP A 202 -3.16 -7.62 -0.28
N GLY A 203 -3.48 -8.05 0.94
CA GLY A 203 -4.03 -7.18 1.99
C GLY A 203 -5.54 -7.31 2.17
N ALA A 204 -6.27 -7.70 1.13
CA ALA A 204 -7.73 -7.80 1.19
C ALA A 204 -8.19 -8.88 2.19
N LYS A 205 -9.29 -8.61 2.91
CA LYS A 205 -9.84 -9.55 3.89
C LYS A 205 -10.59 -10.67 3.19
N CYS A 206 -10.23 -11.92 3.46
CA CYS A 206 -10.87 -13.10 2.88
C CYS A 206 -11.63 -13.95 3.90
N GLY A 207 -11.52 -13.64 5.19
CA GLY A 207 -12.22 -14.31 6.27
C GLY A 207 -11.95 -13.64 7.62
N HIS A 208 -12.46 -14.24 8.69
CA HIS A 208 -12.15 -13.81 10.06
C HIS A 208 -10.66 -14.02 10.34
N GLU A 209 -9.94 -12.94 10.69
CA GLU A 209 -8.49 -12.96 10.93
C GLU A 209 -7.68 -13.60 9.78
N LYS A 210 -8.17 -13.42 8.54
CA LYS A 210 -7.52 -13.91 7.32
C LYS A 210 -7.42 -12.85 6.24
N ILE A 211 -6.29 -12.87 5.56
CA ILE A 211 -5.82 -11.89 4.58
C ILE A 211 -5.41 -12.60 3.29
N CYS A 212 -5.69 -11.98 2.15
CA CYS A 212 -5.14 -12.44 0.88
C CYS A 212 -3.65 -12.14 0.82
N TYR A 213 -2.86 -13.17 0.56
CA TYR A 213 -1.42 -13.07 0.37
C TYR A 213 -0.98 -14.08 -0.68
N ASN A 214 -0.46 -13.59 -1.81
CA ASN A 214 -0.03 -14.39 -2.96
C ASN A 214 -1.11 -15.39 -3.42
N HIS A 215 -2.31 -14.85 -3.68
CA HIS A 215 -3.51 -15.60 -4.11
C HIS A 215 -4.08 -16.63 -3.12
N SER A 216 -3.57 -16.68 -1.89
CA SER A 216 -4.04 -17.60 -0.85
C SER A 216 -4.68 -16.85 0.33
N CYS A 217 -5.75 -17.40 0.90
CA CYS A 217 -6.43 -16.86 2.07
C CYS A 217 -5.72 -17.31 3.35
N THR A 218 -4.79 -16.48 3.80
CA THR A 218 -3.82 -16.82 4.84
C THR A 218 -4.22 -16.25 6.19
N SER A 219 -3.95 -16.98 7.29
CA SER A 219 -4.12 -16.44 8.64
C SER A 219 -3.16 -15.28 8.92
N LEU A 220 -3.65 -14.23 9.57
CA LEU A 220 -2.83 -13.08 9.98
C LEU A 220 -1.59 -13.47 10.78
N ALA A 221 -1.66 -14.55 11.57
CA ALA A 221 -0.54 -15.05 12.36
C ALA A 221 0.66 -15.52 11.51
N ARG A 222 0.45 -15.80 10.22
CA ARG A 222 1.53 -16.20 9.29
C ARG A 222 2.12 -15.01 8.52
N ILE A 223 1.57 -13.81 8.65
CA ILE A 223 2.10 -12.64 7.98
C ILE A 223 3.39 -12.19 8.69
N PRO A 224 4.50 -12.02 7.96
CA PRO A 224 5.74 -11.53 8.55
C PRO A 224 5.54 -10.14 9.15
N THR A 225 5.74 -10.04 10.47
CA THR A 225 5.70 -8.78 11.19
C THR A 225 6.82 -8.73 12.22
N LYS A 226 7.20 -7.51 12.62
CA LYS A 226 8.10 -7.32 13.75
C LYS A 226 7.33 -7.30 15.07
N GLU A 227 7.96 -7.79 16.12
CA GLU A 227 7.46 -7.61 17.48
C GLU A 227 7.39 -6.13 17.82
N CYS A 228 6.39 -5.79 18.61
CA CYS A 228 6.10 -4.41 18.98
C CYS A 228 5.91 -4.34 20.48
N PRO A 229 6.42 -3.29 21.13
CA PRO A 229 6.05 -3.02 22.50
C PRO A 229 4.58 -2.58 22.59
N ASP A 230 4.05 -2.52 23.81
CA ASP A 230 2.76 -1.91 24.06
C ASP A 230 2.83 -0.40 23.83
N CYS A 231 2.02 0.09 22.89
CA CYS A 231 1.90 1.51 22.57
C CYS A 231 0.84 2.23 23.43
N ASN A 232 0.36 1.58 24.51
CA ASN A 232 -0.51 2.14 25.55
C ASN A 232 -1.79 2.81 25.00
N ASN A 233 -2.33 2.30 23.89
CA ASN A 233 -3.45 2.90 23.14
C ASN A 233 -3.24 4.36 22.68
N ASN A 234 -2.03 4.90 22.84
CA ASN A 234 -1.64 6.26 22.51
C ASN A 234 -0.72 6.32 21.28
N GLY A 235 -0.71 5.27 20.49
CA GLY A 235 0.07 5.15 19.28
C GLY A 235 -0.21 3.85 18.54
N VAL A 236 0.48 3.67 17.43
CA VAL A 236 0.38 2.47 16.60
C VAL A 236 1.76 1.87 16.39
N CYS A 237 1.86 0.54 16.34
CA CYS A 237 3.12 -0.06 15.95
C CYS A 237 3.38 0.13 14.46
N ASN A 238 4.59 0.51 14.11
CA ASN A 238 5.03 0.69 12.74
C ASN A 238 5.75 -0.57 12.18
N SER A 239 6.09 -0.50 10.89
CA SER A 239 6.72 -1.56 10.11
C SER A 239 8.11 -1.99 10.60
N ILE A 240 8.76 -1.17 11.43
CA ILE A 240 10.08 -1.46 12.00
C ILE A 240 10.02 -1.95 13.46
N GLY A 241 8.82 -2.18 14.03
CA GLY A 241 8.65 -2.74 15.37
C GLY A 241 8.70 -1.70 16.49
N GLN A 242 8.31 -0.45 16.20
CA GLN A 242 8.33 0.65 17.16
C GLN A 242 6.98 1.33 17.25
N CYS A 243 6.66 1.91 18.41
CA CYS A 243 5.48 2.74 18.52
C CYS A 243 5.68 4.09 17.83
N HIS A 244 4.70 4.43 17.00
CA HIS A 244 4.48 5.76 16.46
C HIS A 244 3.35 6.41 17.28
N CYS A 245 3.74 7.31 18.18
CA CYS A 245 2.85 7.91 19.17
C CYS A 245 2.01 9.04 18.59
N ASN A 246 0.81 9.17 19.13
CA ASN A 246 -0.09 10.29 18.87
C ASN A 246 0.50 11.58 19.45
N GLU A 247 0.01 12.72 18.96
CA GLU A 247 0.38 14.02 19.53
C GLU A 247 0.06 14.05 21.05
N GLY A 248 1.01 14.53 21.85
CA GLY A 248 0.91 14.56 23.30
C GLY A 248 1.64 13.40 24.01
N PHE A 249 2.07 12.36 23.28
CA PHE A 249 2.77 11.20 23.85
C PHE A 249 4.15 10.98 23.22
N GLY A 250 5.09 10.45 24.00
CA GLY A 250 6.46 10.20 23.59
C GLY A 250 6.77 8.71 23.35
N PRO A 251 7.55 8.36 22.32
CA PRO A 251 8.10 7.01 22.18
C PRO A 251 9.11 6.71 23.31
N PRO A 252 9.42 5.43 23.60
CA PRO A 252 9.13 4.23 22.82
C PRO A 252 7.78 3.55 23.09
N PHE A 253 7.10 3.89 24.18
CA PHE A 253 5.89 3.18 24.64
C PHE A 253 4.60 4.01 24.56
N CYS A 254 4.69 5.32 24.28
CA CYS A 254 3.55 6.25 24.27
C CYS A 254 2.80 6.31 25.62
N ASN A 255 3.48 6.06 26.74
CA ASN A 255 2.92 6.13 28.09
C ASN A 255 3.23 7.46 28.80
N GLU A 256 4.19 8.23 28.32
CA GLU A 256 4.62 9.51 28.89
C GLU A 256 4.27 10.68 27.97
N PRO A 257 4.10 11.90 28.52
CA PRO A 257 3.95 13.11 27.72
C PRO A 257 5.09 13.30 26.73
N GLY A 258 4.77 13.67 25.49
CA GLY A 258 5.77 13.88 24.45
C GLY A 258 5.23 14.53 23.19
N TYR A 259 6.07 14.56 22.16
CA TYR A 259 5.82 15.33 20.95
C TYR A 259 5.30 14.48 19.77
N GLY A 260 4.81 13.27 20.03
CA GLY A 260 4.33 12.32 19.02
C GLY A 260 5.44 11.73 18.15
N GLY A 261 5.02 10.94 17.16
CA GLY A 261 5.91 10.29 16.21
C GLY A 261 6.63 9.08 16.81
N SER A 262 7.73 8.65 16.19
CA SER A 262 8.54 7.54 16.67
C SER A 262 10.00 7.96 16.77
N ILE A 263 10.83 7.11 17.39
CA ILE A 263 12.28 7.35 17.48
C ILE A 263 12.89 7.57 16.09
N HIS A 264 12.37 6.89 15.06
CA HIS A 264 12.97 6.88 13.72
C HIS A 264 12.21 7.73 12.70
N SER A 265 10.96 8.13 12.97
CA SER A 265 10.18 9.01 12.08
C SER A 265 10.23 10.49 12.51
N GLY A 266 11.00 10.82 13.54
CA GLY A 266 11.04 12.15 14.14
C GLY A 266 9.76 12.49 14.93
N PRO A 267 9.79 13.55 15.76
CA PRO A 267 8.61 14.01 16.48
C PRO A 267 7.70 14.88 15.61
N ILE A 268 6.42 14.97 15.98
CA ILE A 268 5.42 15.80 15.29
C ILE A 268 5.62 17.29 15.62
N LYS A 269 6.07 17.62 16.83
CA LYS A 269 6.31 19.00 17.30
C LYS A 269 7.62 19.13 18.09
N ILE A 270 7.99 20.37 18.39
CA ILE A 270 9.07 20.73 19.32
C ILE A 270 8.49 21.47 20.54
N LYS A 271 9.29 21.59 21.60
CA LYS A 271 8.96 22.37 22.81
C LYS A 271 8.87 23.86 22.51
#